data_AF-A0A453PLN2-F1
#
_entry.id   AF-A0A453PLN2-F1
#
_cell.length_a   1.000
_cell.length_b   1.000
_cell.length_c   1.000
_cell.angle_alpha   90.00
_cell.angle_beta   90.00
_cell.angle_gamma   90.00
#
_symmetry.space_group_name_H-M   'P 1'
#
loop_
_entity.id
_entity.type
_entity.pdbx_description
1 polymer ?
#
loop_
_entity_poly.entity_id
_entity_poly.type
_entity_poly.pdbx_seq_one_letter_code
_entity_poly.pdbx_strand_id
1 'polypeptide(L)'
;MAIAISQEAFDDMVRENMEDLGMDPDEALADAVDALTLQGANLSGIIRRVPGDAAAEEVNPVMRLLDELKASSSGRSGEDLDRLVSLLDELLELCSGEGAENAAVAARNGGVEALVSLCASAGVTQEGLLASGLKALSSLIRDVGSTEKFRQSQGPKIVMDILKGALENSDILDGGFSVVAMASAGNEVVKDAFMDLKVDELILEVMRNKSNSKVQSVYDAIRVLLTPDDNRVVASQEEICRSISENGGIDVLLKCIDEAGVQKNKVIAKSCCSLLSKLAGSDANKANIIQQDGFDKFLKLASRFSEDPSVIQEVMSIVQVLTLRSPEHAARAVALGYGNLAIQTMQKFPSSALTQKQACLMIRNLVVRNPENRTILLNEGVEKLIRKAKAIHGSCKAAATDALRDLGLDNYNA
;
A
#
# COMPACT_ATOMS: atom_id res chain seq x y z
N MET A 1 -0.47 7.83 -25.42
CA MET A 1 -0.90 8.79 -24.39
C MET A 1 -2.34 9.13 -24.68
N ALA A 2 -3.23 9.03 -23.69
CA ALA A 2 -4.61 9.46 -23.86
C ALA A 2 -4.67 10.99 -24.04
N ILE A 3 -5.60 11.49 -24.84
CA ILE A 3 -5.76 12.93 -25.07
C ILE A 3 -6.41 13.55 -23.83
N ALA A 4 -5.82 14.61 -23.27
CA ALA A 4 -6.44 15.35 -22.18
C ALA A 4 -7.47 16.34 -22.76
N ILE A 5 -8.67 16.35 -22.21
CA ILE A 5 -9.74 17.30 -22.56
C ILE A 5 -10.13 18.09 -21.31
N SER A 6 -10.53 19.38 -21.43
CA SER A 6 -11.07 20.22 -20.34
C SER A 6 -12.58 20.00 -20.15
N GLN A 7 -13.17 20.43 -19.02
CA GLN A 7 -14.63 20.33 -18.85
C GLN A 7 -15.33 21.29 -19.82
N GLU A 8 -14.77 22.48 -20.02
CA GLU A 8 -15.26 23.47 -20.99
C GLU A 8 -15.28 22.91 -22.42
N ALA A 9 -14.19 22.27 -22.86
CA ALA A 9 -14.14 21.66 -24.20
C ALA A 9 -15.12 20.49 -24.37
N PHE A 10 -15.39 19.74 -23.30
CA PHE A 10 -16.43 18.71 -23.31
C PHE A 10 -17.83 19.34 -23.41
N ASP A 11 -18.12 20.33 -22.57
CA ASP A 11 -19.40 21.04 -22.55
C ASP A 11 -19.64 21.78 -23.88
N ASP A 12 -18.60 22.34 -24.51
CA ASP A 12 -18.69 22.98 -25.81
C ASP A 12 -18.97 21.96 -26.92
N MET A 13 -18.33 20.78 -26.90
CA MET A 13 -18.62 19.71 -27.86
C MET A 13 -20.07 19.21 -27.76
N VAL A 14 -20.59 19.03 -26.53
CA VAL A 14 -22.00 18.65 -26.34
C VAL A 14 -22.93 19.75 -26.87
N ARG A 15 -22.59 21.03 -26.64
CA ARG A 15 -23.37 22.17 -27.13
C ARG A 15 -23.35 22.25 -28.66
N GLU A 16 -22.19 22.08 -29.28
CA GLU A 16 -22.04 22.02 -30.74
C GLU A 16 -22.86 20.87 -31.33
N ASN A 17 -22.84 19.68 -30.70
CA ASN A 17 -23.67 18.55 -31.13
C ASN A 17 -25.18 18.88 -31.08
N MET A 18 -25.64 19.65 -30.08
CA MET A 18 -27.03 20.09 -29.99
C MET A 18 -27.36 21.19 -31.02
N GLU A 19 -26.53 22.22 -31.13
CA GLU A 19 -26.79 23.42 -31.93
C GLU A 19 -26.56 23.20 -33.43
N ASP A 20 -25.45 22.54 -33.79
CA ASP A 20 -25.02 22.39 -35.18
C ASP A 20 -25.56 21.11 -35.82
N LEU A 21 -25.68 20.02 -35.06
CA LEU A 21 -26.18 18.73 -35.56
C LEU A 21 -27.67 18.50 -35.25
N GLY A 22 -28.28 19.36 -34.41
CA GLY A 22 -29.69 19.27 -34.05
C GLY A 22 -30.05 18.02 -33.26
N MET A 23 -29.07 17.42 -32.58
CA MET A 23 -29.26 16.23 -31.75
C MET A 23 -30.11 16.55 -30.51
N ASP A 24 -30.88 15.56 -30.06
CA ASP A 24 -31.53 15.64 -28.75
C ASP A 24 -30.47 15.72 -27.63
N PRO A 25 -30.71 16.39 -26.49
CA PRO A 25 -29.71 16.56 -25.43
C PRO A 25 -29.04 15.27 -24.95
N ASP A 26 -29.80 14.18 -24.77
CA ASP A 26 -29.26 12.89 -24.33
C ASP A 26 -28.40 12.24 -25.44
N GLU A 27 -28.82 12.40 -26.69
CA GLU A 27 -28.09 11.93 -27.87
C GLU A 27 -26.78 12.70 -28.06
N ALA A 28 -26.80 14.02 -27.92
CA ALA A 28 -25.63 14.89 -28.03
C ALA A 28 -24.56 14.55 -26.99
N LEU A 29 -24.98 14.29 -25.75
CA LEU A 29 -24.10 13.86 -24.66
C LEU A 29 -23.49 12.47 -24.93
N ALA A 30 -24.32 11.51 -25.36
CA ALA A 30 -23.85 10.17 -25.68
C ALA A 30 -22.85 10.19 -26.85
N ASP A 31 -23.15 10.95 -27.91
CA ASP A 31 -22.27 11.11 -29.07
C ASP A 31 -20.92 11.74 -28.70
N ALA A 32 -20.92 12.81 -27.88
CA ALA A 32 -19.68 13.44 -27.43
C ALA A 32 -18.81 12.46 -26.61
N VAL A 33 -19.42 11.68 -25.71
CA VAL A 33 -18.71 10.64 -24.94
C VAL A 33 -18.13 9.58 -25.87
N ASP A 34 -18.90 9.06 -26.82
CA ASP A 34 -18.47 8.03 -27.75
C ASP A 34 -17.36 8.53 -28.68
N ALA A 35 -17.52 9.72 -29.24
CA ALA A 35 -16.53 10.33 -30.13
C ALA A 35 -15.19 10.56 -29.42
N LEU A 36 -15.21 11.13 -28.21
CA LEU A 36 -14.00 11.37 -27.42
C LEU A 36 -13.36 10.06 -26.96
N THR A 37 -14.16 9.06 -26.61
CA THR A 37 -13.66 7.73 -26.27
C THR A 37 -12.98 7.10 -27.49
N LEU A 38 -13.56 7.22 -28.68
CA LEU A 38 -13.00 6.69 -29.93
C LEU A 38 -11.72 7.40 -30.35
N GLN A 39 -11.59 8.69 -30.02
CA GLN A 39 -10.35 9.47 -30.17
C GLN A 39 -9.29 9.15 -29.10
N GLY A 40 -9.63 8.33 -28.10
CA GLY A 40 -8.72 7.97 -27.01
C GLY A 40 -8.52 9.09 -25.99
N ALA A 41 -9.51 9.98 -25.81
CA ALA A 41 -9.49 10.99 -24.76
C ALA A 41 -9.70 10.36 -23.38
N ASN A 42 -9.03 10.91 -22.37
CA ASN A 42 -9.26 10.52 -20.98
C ASN A 42 -10.45 11.31 -20.41
N LEU A 43 -11.60 10.65 -20.27
CA LEU A 43 -12.82 11.21 -19.69
C LEU A 43 -12.89 11.08 -18.16
N SER A 44 -11.84 10.59 -17.51
CA SER A 44 -11.80 10.49 -16.04
C SER A 44 -11.94 11.88 -15.41
N GLY A 45 -12.90 12.01 -14.50
CA GLY A 45 -13.23 13.25 -13.81
C GLY A 45 -14.05 14.26 -14.63
N ILE A 46 -14.41 13.96 -15.88
CA ILE A 46 -15.36 14.77 -16.66
C ILE A 46 -16.77 14.54 -16.11
N ILE A 47 -17.47 15.64 -15.82
CA ILE A 47 -18.89 15.61 -15.46
C ILE A 47 -19.68 15.41 -16.75
N ARG A 48 -20.26 14.22 -16.92
CA ARG A 48 -21.02 13.84 -18.12
C ARG A 48 -22.47 14.31 -17.99
N ARG A 49 -22.73 15.54 -18.40
CA ARG A 49 -24.05 16.17 -18.33
C ARG A 49 -24.33 17.02 -19.56
N VAL A 50 -25.61 17.34 -19.77
CA VAL A 50 -26.03 18.34 -20.75
C VAL A 50 -25.74 19.75 -20.20
N PRO A 51 -24.99 20.60 -20.93
CA PRO A 51 -24.77 21.99 -20.54
C PRO A 51 -26.07 22.82 -20.57
N GLY A 52 -26.34 23.57 -19.50
CA GLY A 52 -27.45 24.54 -19.46
C GLY A 52 -28.82 23.96 -19.04
N ASP A 53 -28.93 22.65 -18.85
CA ASP A 53 -30.15 22.04 -18.29
C ASP A 53 -30.22 22.25 -16.77
N ALA A 54 -31.15 23.09 -16.33
CA ALA A 54 -31.41 23.36 -14.92
C ALA A 54 -32.04 22.17 -14.19
N ALA A 55 -32.67 21.21 -14.89
CA ALA A 55 -33.16 19.97 -14.28
C ALA A 55 -32.01 18.99 -13.98
N ALA A 56 -30.89 19.13 -14.70
CA ALA A 56 -29.62 18.44 -14.43
C ALA A 56 -28.70 19.23 -13.46
N GLU A 57 -29.22 20.24 -12.75
CA GLU A 57 -28.59 20.85 -11.56
C GLU A 57 -28.46 19.89 -10.37
N GLU A 58 -28.50 18.57 -10.58
CA GLU A 58 -27.68 17.67 -9.77
C GLU A 58 -26.20 17.98 -10.06
N VAL A 59 -25.76 19.14 -9.56
CA VAL A 59 -24.36 19.43 -9.26
C VAL A 59 -23.83 18.16 -8.65
N ASN A 60 -22.90 17.47 -9.36
CA ASN A 60 -22.26 16.28 -8.83
C ASN A 60 -21.97 16.57 -7.35
N PRO A 61 -22.46 15.74 -6.40
CA PRO A 61 -22.53 16.12 -5.00
C PRO A 61 -21.17 16.58 -4.46
N VAL A 62 -20.08 16.08 -5.04
CA VAL A 62 -18.70 16.54 -4.82
C VAL A 62 -18.48 18.01 -5.13
N MET A 63 -18.98 18.53 -6.27
CA MET A 63 -18.77 19.92 -6.69
C MET A 63 -19.40 20.90 -5.71
N ARG A 64 -20.61 20.62 -5.21
CA ARG A 64 -21.25 21.43 -4.17
C ARG A 64 -20.36 21.51 -2.93
N LEU A 65 -19.87 20.37 -2.45
CA LEU A 65 -19.00 20.31 -1.28
C LEU A 65 -17.67 21.06 -1.52
N LEU A 66 -17.08 20.94 -2.71
CA LEU A 66 -15.85 21.64 -3.06
C LEU A 66 -16.03 23.15 -3.11
N ASP A 67 -17.14 23.64 -3.64
CA ASP A 67 -17.42 25.07 -3.70
C ASP A 67 -17.63 25.65 -2.30
N GLU A 68 -18.34 24.92 -1.42
CA GLU A 68 -18.47 25.28 -0.01
C GLU A 68 -17.12 25.28 0.73
N LEU A 69 -16.27 24.26 0.49
CA LEU A 69 -14.92 24.20 1.08
C LEU A 69 -14.03 25.35 0.62
N LYS A 70 -14.08 25.71 -0.67
CA LYS A 70 -13.31 26.83 -1.23
C LYS A 70 -13.78 28.18 -0.71
N ALA A 71 -15.09 28.35 -0.51
CA ALA A 71 -15.66 29.59 0.04
C ALA A 71 -15.30 29.82 1.51
N SER A 72 -15.00 28.75 2.26
CA SER A 72 -14.79 28.78 3.72
C SER A 72 -13.37 29.18 4.17
N SER A 73 -12.62 29.89 3.33
CA SER A 73 -11.18 30.15 3.51
C SER A 73 -10.81 31.34 4.41
N SER A 74 -11.74 31.97 5.13
CA SER A 74 -11.47 33.15 5.96
C SER A 74 -12.13 33.12 7.35
N GLY A 75 -11.34 33.23 8.41
CA GLY A 75 -11.77 33.52 9.80
C GLY A 75 -12.78 32.54 10.39
N ARG A 76 -12.32 31.43 10.98
CA ARG A 76 -13.20 30.33 11.45
C ARG A 76 -13.61 30.52 12.90
N SER A 77 -14.91 30.58 13.17
CA SER A 77 -15.48 30.37 14.51
C SER A 77 -15.53 28.87 14.85
N GLY A 78 -15.90 28.51 16.08
CA GLY A 78 -16.06 27.11 16.49
C GLY A 78 -17.14 26.37 15.67
N GLU A 79 -18.28 27.01 15.41
CA GLU A 79 -19.38 26.43 14.61
C GLU A 79 -18.97 26.23 13.14
N ASP A 80 -18.10 27.09 12.60
CA ASP A 80 -17.57 26.94 11.25
C ASP A 80 -16.65 25.70 11.13
N LEU A 81 -15.93 25.35 12.20
CA LEU A 81 -15.04 24.19 12.21
C LEU A 81 -15.81 22.87 12.19
N ASP A 82 -16.87 22.75 13.00
CA ASP A 82 -17.71 21.54 13.05
C ASP A 82 -18.44 21.32 11.71
N ARG A 83 -18.90 22.41 11.08
CA ARG A 83 -19.48 22.36 9.74
C ARG A 83 -18.45 21.89 8.71
N LEU A 84 -17.22 22.42 8.75
CA LEU A 84 -16.16 22.01 7.83
C LEU A 84 -15.76 20.55 8.00
N VAL A 85 -15.67 20.06 9.24
CA VAL A 85 -15.43 18.64 9.52
C VAL A 85 -16.52 17.79 8.86
N SER A 86 -17.79 18.16 9.05
CA SER A 86 -18.92 17.44 8.45
C SER A 86 -18.86 17.42 6.92
N LEU A 87 -18.49 18.55 6.29
CA LEU A 87 -18.31 18.63 4.84
C LEU A 87 -17.17 17.75 4.32
N LEU A 88 -16.07 17.66 5.08
CA LEU A 88 -14.92 16.81 4.73
C LEU A 88 -15.25 15.32 4.86
N ASP A 89 -16.00 14.94 5.90
CA ASP A 89 -16.44 13.56 6.09
C ASP A 89 -17.42 13.15 4.98
N GLU A 90 -18.35 14.02 4.58
CA GLU A 90 -19.24 13.78 3.43
C GLU A 90 -18.45 13.64 2.12
N LEU A 91 -17.44 14.52 1.90
CA LEU A 91 -16.57 14.44 0.72
C LEU A 91 -15.77 13.12 0.71
N LEU A 92 -15.25 12.70 1.86
CA LEU A 92 -14.54 11.44 2.02
C LEU A 92 -15.44 10.26 1.68
N GLU A 93 -16.66 10.21 2.19
CA GLU A 93 -17.61 9.12 1.89
C GLU A 93 -17.90 9.03 0.38
N LEU A 94 -18.19 10.17 -0.26
CA LEU A 94 -18.46 10.23 -1.71
C LEU A 94 -17.26 9.84 -2.56
N CYS A 95 -16.04 10.12 -2.08
CA CYS A 95 -14.79 9.84 -2.81
C CYS A 95 -14.19 8.47 -2.48
N SER A 96 -14.68 7.74 -1.47
CA SER A 96 -14.12 6.45 -1.04
C SER A 96 -14.75 5.23 -1.71
N GLY A 97 -15.88 5.39 -2.41
CA GLY A 97 -16.64 4.29 -3.04
C GLY A 97 -15.98 3.61 -4.25
N GLU A 98 -16.52 2.46 -4.64
CA GLU A 98 -16.13 1.73 -5.87
C GLU A 98 -16.49 2.56 -7.10
N GLY A 99 -15.49 2.87 -7.94
CA GLY A 99 -15.68 3.60 -9.20
C GLY A 99 -14.76 4.81 -9.38
N ALA A 100 -14.14 5.35 -8.32
CA ALA A 100 -13.16 6.46 -8.34
C ALA A 100 -13.57 7.73 -9.11
N GLU A 101 -14.77 7.79 -9.68
CA GLU A 101 -15.22 8.85 -10.57
C GLU A 101 -15.36 10.17 -9.80
N ASN A 102 -15.97 10.13 -8.61
CA ASN A 102 -16.09 11.28 -7.72
C ASN A 102 -14.73 11.82 -7.26
N ALA A 103 -13.77 10.94 -6.94
CA ALA A 103 -12.42 11.37 -6.57
C ALA A 103 -11.71 12.03 -7.75
N ALA A 104 -11.86 11.49 -8.97
CA ALA A 104 -11.31 12.08 -10.18
C ALA A 104 -11.97 13.44 -10.50
N VAL A 105 -13.30 13.55 -10.37
CA VAL A 105 -14.03 14.82 -10.49
C VAL A 105 -13.50 15.83 -9.46
N ALA A 106 -13.36 15.41 -8.20
CA ALA A 106 -12.88 16.28 -7.14
C ALA A 106 -11.46 16.80 -7.42
N ALA A 107 -10.54 15.89 -7.73
CA ALA A 107 -9.15 16.21 -8.00
C ALA A 107 -9.01 17.13 -9.22
N ARG A 108 -9.76 16.85 -10.29
CA ARG A 108 -9.77 17.66 -11.51
C ARG A 108 -10.25 19.08 -11.25
N ASN A 109 -11.28 19.25 -10.42
CA ASN A 109 -11.89 20.54 -10.07
C ASN A 109 -11.23 21.25 -8.88
N GLY A 110 -9.97 20.96 -8.59
CA GLY A 110 -9.17 21.72 -7.62
C GLY A 110 -9.32 21.27 -6.16
N GLY A 111 -9.91 20.09 -5.93
CA GLY A 111 -10.14 19.56 -4.58
C GLY A 111 -8.85 19.23 -3.84
N VAL A 112 -7.83 18.71 -4.52
CA VAL A 112 -6.53 18.41 -3.91
C VAL A 112 -5.87 19.70 -3.41
N GLU A 113 -5.84 20.73 -4.24
CA GLU A 113 -5.26 22.03 -3.97
C GLU A 113 -6.00 22.73 -2.80
N ALA A 114 -7.34 22.68 -2.81
CA ALA A 114 -8.17 23.22 -1.74
C ALA A 114 -7.92 22.52 -0.39
N LEU A 115 -7.83 21.19 -0.37
CA LEU A 115 -7.58 20.41 0.85
C LEU A 115 -6.16 20.62 1.38
N VAL A 116 -5.15 20.74 0.51
CA VAL A 116 -3.79 21.08 0.93
C VAL A 116 -3.75 22.46 1.59
N SER A 117 -4.41 23.46 0.98
CA SER A 117 -4.53 24.80 1.56
C SER A 117 -5.30 24.79 2.89
N LEU A 118 -6.37 23.97 2.98
CA LEU A 118 -7.15 23.80 4.20
C LEU A 118 -6.29 23.24 5.33
N CYS A 119 -5.56 22.15 5.09
CA CYS A 119 -4.65 21.54 6.06
C CYS A 119 -3.54 22.51 6.48
N ALA A 120 -2.95 23.27 5.54
CA ALA A 120 -1.97 24.30 5.87
C ALA A 120 -2.53 25.41 6.77
N SER A 121 -3.76 25.86 6.49
CA SER A 121 -4.40 26.94 7.24
C SER A 121 -4.88 26.53 8.64
N ALA A 122 -5.27 25.27 8.81
CA ALA A 122 -5.75 24.75 10.09
C ALA A 122 -4.64 24.76 11.15
N GLY A 123 -3.42 24.36 10.77
CA GLY A 123 -2.31 24.13 11.70
C GLY A 123 -2.63 23.04 12.74
N VAL A 124 -1.65 22.65 13.55
CA VAL A 124 -1.79 21.54 14.52
C VAL A 124 -2.80 21.83 15.65
N THR A 125 -3.29 23.07 15.75
CA THR A 125 -4.26 23.48 16.78
C THR A 125 -5.69 23.00 16.50
N GLN A 126 -6.03 22.67 15.25
CA GLN A 126 -7.37 22.26 14.84
C GLN A 126 -7.40 20.77 14.48
N GLU A 127 -7.23 19.92 15.49
CA GLU A 127 -6.94 18.49 15.30
C GLU A 127 -8.04 17.73 14.54
N GLY A 128 -9.32 17.95 14.89
CA GLY A 128 -10.45 17.28 14.21
C GLY A 128 -10.58 17.68 12.74
N LEU A 129 -10.32 18.96 12.43
CA LEU A 129 -10.32 19.46 11.06
C LEU A 129 -9.15 18.88 10.26
N LEU A 130 -7.96 18.82 10.85
CA LEU A 130 -6.78 18.21 10.22
C LEU A 130 -6.98 16.73 9.95
N ALA A 131 -7.46 15.96 10.93
CA ALA A 131 -7.68 14.53 10.76
C ALA A 131 -8.65 14.24 9.60
N SER A 132 -9.78 14.96 9.56
CA SER A 132 -10.78 14.80 8.49
C SER A 132 -10.27 15.29 7.15
N GLY A 133 -9.53 16.42 7.14
CA GLY A 133 -8.93 16.99 5.93
C GLY A 133 -7.88 16.09 5.29
N LEU A 134 -7.01 15.47 6.11
CA LEU A 134 -6.00 14.53 5.64
C LEU A 134 -6.63 13.23 5.10
N LYS A 135 -7.68 12.73 5.76
CA LYS A 135 -8.43 11.56 5.26
C LYS A 135 -9.07 11.87 3.91
N ALA A 136 -9.82 12.98 3.80
CA ALA A 136 -10.40 13.43 2.54
C ALA A 136 -9.31 13.58 1.46
N LEU A 137 -8.19 14.24 1.78
CA LEU A 137 -7.08 14.44 0.85
C LEU A 137 -6.52 13.11 0.33
N SER A 138 -6.31 12.12 1.21
CA SER A 138 -5.81 10.80 0.78
C SER A 138 -6.78 10.09 -0.17
N SER A 139 -8.10 10.30 -0.02
CA SER A 139 -9.12 9.72 -0.92
C SER A 139 -9.14 10.32 -2.33
N LEU A 140 -8.66 11.57 -2.48
CA LEU A 140 -8.57 12.29 -3.76
C LEU A 140 -7.28 12.00 -4.53
N ILE A 141 -6.24 11.47 -3.87
CA ILE A 141 -4.96 11.14 -4.49
C ILE A 141 -5.00 9.70 -4.99
N ARG A 142 -5.26 9.52 -6.29
CA ARG A 142 -5.47 8.18 -6.89
C ARG A 142 -4.65 7.91 -8.15
N ASP A 143 -4.16 8.96 -8.80
CA ASP A 143 -3.44 8.86 -10.06
C ASP A 143 -2.30 9.89 -10.17
N VAL A 144 -1.49 9.76 -11.22
CA VAL A 144 -0.36 10.64 -11.48
C VAL A 144 -0.80 12.12 -11.58
N GLY A 145 -1.96 12.43 -12.15
CA GLY A 145 -2.45 13.82 -12.23
C GLY A 145 -2.75 14.42 -10.86
N SER A 146 -3.45 13.68 -9.99
CA SER A 146 -3.75 14.10 -8.62
C SER A 146 -2.49 14.24 -7.74
N THR A 147 -1.51 13.35 -7.89
CA THR A 147 -0.23 13.43 -7.17
C THR A 147 0.61 14.62 -7.62
N GLU A 148 0.59 14.97 -8.92
CA GLU A 148 1.26 16.17 -9.43
C GLU A 148 0.63 17.47 -8.88
N LYS A 149 -0.71 17.54 -8.82
CA LYS A 149 -1.43 18.67 -8.18
C LYS A 149 -1.07 18.79 -6.70
N PHE A 150 -1.02 17.67 -5.98
CA PHE A 150 -0.56 17.63 -4.59
C PHE A 150 0.86 18.16 -4.44
N ARG A 151 1.80 17.73 -5.30
CA ARG A 151 3.19 18.20 -5.31
C ARG A 151 3.28 19.70 -5.56
N GLN A 152 2.61 20.20 -6.61
CA GLN A 152 2.62 21.60 -7.00
C GLN A 152 2.07 22.52 -5.90
N SER A 153 1.12 22.00 -5.10
CA SER A 153 0.52 22.70 -3.96
C SER A 153 1.39 22.69 -2.69
N GLN A 154 2.67 22.29 -2.77
CA GLN A 154 3.55 22.10 -1.60
C GLN A 154 3.07 21.01 -0.62
N GLY A 155 2.25 20.08 -1.10
CA GLY A 155 1.66 19.00 -0.32
C GLY A 155 2.67 18.22 0.55
N PRO A 156 3.81 17.75 0.00
CA PRO A 156 4.79 17.00 0.79
C PRO A 156 5.29 17.78 2.02
N LYS A 157 5.65 19.05 1.84
CA LYS A 157 6.15 19.90 2.92
C LYS A 157 5.07 20.14 3.99
N ILE A 158 3.86 20.50 3.56
CA ILE A 158 2.73 20.78 4.47
C ILE A 158 2.38 19.54 5.30
N VAL A 159 2.27 18.37 4.67
CA VAL A 159 1.98 17.11 5.37
C VAL A 159 3.10 16.76 6.35
N MET A 160 4.37 16.93 5.96
CA MET A 160 5.50 16.68 6.86
C MET A 160 5.54 17.63 8.06
N ASP A 161 5.22 18.90 7.88
CA ASP A 161 5.16 19.88 8.98
C ASP A 161 4.02 19.54 9.96
N ILE A 162 2.87 19.10 9.45
CA ILE A 162 1.73 18.63 10.28
C ILE A 162 2.12 17.38 11.07
N LEU A 163 2.68 16.36 10.41
CA LEU A 163 3.09 15.11 11.07
C LEU A 163 4.12 15.36 12.17
N LYS A 164 5.11 16.23 11.93
CA LYS A 164 6.14 16.60 12.93
C LYS A 164 5.56 17.36 14.11
N GLY A 165 4.51 18.16 13.91
CA GLY A 165 3.87 18.90 14.98
C GLY A 165 2.84 18.09 15.78
N ALA A 166 2.34 16.97 15.24
CA ALA A 166 1.22 16.21 15.79
C ALA A 166 1.60 14.77 16.24
N LEU A 167 2.82 14.57 16.75
CA LEU A 167 3.36 13.25 17.12
C LEU A 167 2.56 12.46 18.17
N GLU A 168 1.72 13.15 18.95
CA GLU A 168 0.87 12.56 19.99
C GLU A 168 -0.59 12.33 19.53
N ASN A 169 -0.96 12.76 18.31
CA ASN A 169 -2.31 12.63 17.80
C ASN A 169 -2.39 11.52 16.73
N SER A 170 -2.90 10.35 17.12
CA SER A 170 -2.96 9.18 16.24
C SER A 170 -3.84 9.37 15.00
N ASP A 171 -4.90 10.18 15.08
CA ASP A 171 -5.81 10.40 13.95
C ASP A 171 -5.17 11.28 12.87
N ILE A 172 -4.42 12.31 13.28
CA ILE A 172 -3.62 13.14 12.37
C ILE A 172 -2.49 12.32 11.76
N LEU A 173 -1.77 11.54 12.57
CA LEU A 173 -0.72 10.65 12.06
C LEU A 173 -1.28 9.65 11.05
N ASP A 174 -2.45 9.06 11.34
CA ASP A 174 -3.04 8.07 10.46
C ASP A 174 -3.52 8.67 9.12
N GLY A 175 -4.16 9.84 9.17
CA GLY A 175 -4.52 10.58 7.96
C GLY A 175 -3.28 11.02 7.17
N GLY A 176 -2.26 11.55 7.84
CA GLY A 176 -1.06 12.08 7.20
C GLY A 176 -0.21 10.99 6.54
N PHE A 177 0.02 9.86 7.20
CA PHE A 177 0.73 8.74 6.57
C PHE A 177 -0.10 8.06 5.48
N SER A 178 -1.43 8.10 5.54
CA SER A 178 -2.28 7.70 4.43
C SER A 178 -2.04 8.59 3.20
N VAL A 179 -1.92 9.92 3.39
CA VAL A 179 -1.54 10.84 2.31
C VAL A 179 -0.13 10.53 1.78
N VAL A 180 0.86 10.29 2.66
CA VAL A 180 2.22 9.90 2.23
C VAL A 180 2.19 8.65 1.36
N ALA A 181 1.47 7.61 1.78
CA ALA A 181 1.34 6.35 1.05
C ALA A 181 0.68 6.55 -0.32
N MET A 182 -0.48 7.23 -0.36
CA MET A 182 -1.22 7.45 -1.59
C MET A 182 -0.47 8.36 -2.56
N ALA A 183 0.20 9.41 -2.06
CA ALA A 183 0.90 10.36 -2.89
C ALA A 183 2.23 9.84 -3.46
N SER A 184 2.88 8.92 -2.75
CA SER A 184 4.15 8.31 -3.19
C SER A 184 3.93 7.12 -4.14
N ALA A 185 2.75 6.50 -4.13
CA ALA A 185 2.49 5.32 -4.95
C ALA A 185 2.45 5.67 -6.44
N GLY A 186 3.37 5.09 -7.22
CA GLY A 186 3.46 5.34 -8.66
C GLY A 186 4.01 6.73 -9.04
N ASN A 187 4.55 7.50 -8.09
CA ASN A 187 5.15 8.82 -8.33
C ASN A 187 6.48 8.98 -7.58
N GLU A 188 7.58 8.61 -8.24
CA GLU A 188 8.94 8.71 -7.68
C GLU A 188 9.34 10.15 -7.34
N VAL A 189 8.82 11.17 -8.05
CA VAL A 189 9.16 12.57 -7.75
C VAL A 189 8.57 13.01 -6.41
N VAL A 190 7.36 12.55 -6.08
CA VAL A 190 6.75 12.82 -4.77
C VAL A 190 7.43 11.99 -3.68
N LYS A 191 7.81 10.74 -3.99
CA LYS A 191 8.59 9.88 -3.09
C LYS A 191 9.91 10.55 -2.70
N ASP A 192 10.68 11.03 -3.68
CA ASP A 192 11.93 11.76 -3.47
C ASP A 192 11.71 13.01 -2.63
N ALA A 193 10.65 13.78 -2.90
CA ALA A 193 10.31 14.97 -2.11
C ALA A 193 10.05 14.64 -0.63
N PHE A 194 9.42 13.50 -0.32
CA PHE A 194 9.25 13.05 1.07
C PHE A 194 10.56 12.54 1.68
N MET A 195 11.40 11.85 0.92
CA MET A 195 12.72 11.38 1.38
C MET A 195 13.65 12.56 1.70
N ASP A 196 13.66 13.61 0.88
CA ASP A 196 14.39 14.85 1.15
C ASP A 196 13.94 15.53 2.46
N LEU A 197 12.66 15.37 2.82
CA LEU A 197 12.07 15.88 4.05
C LEU A 197 12.25 14.95 5.28
N LYS A 198 12.96 13.83 5.11
CA LYS A 198 13.24 12.80 6.14
C LYS A 198 11.99 12.08 6.64
N VAL A 199 11.10 11.68 5.73
CA VAL A 199 9.90 10.90 6.07
C VAL A 199 10.22 9.55 6.71
N ASP A 200 11.34 8.93 6.33
CA ASP A 200 11.80 7.65 6.83
C ASP A 200 12.22 7.72 8.30
N GLU A 201 12.92 8.78 8.70
CA GLU A 201 13.25 9.05 10.10
C GLU A 201 11.99 9.26 10.94
N LEU A 202 11.05 10.06 10.42
CA LEU A 202 9.77 10.36 11.09
C LEU A 202 8.88 9.11 11.25
N ILE A 203 8.81 8.26 10.23
CA ILE A 203 8.13 6.96 10.29
C ILE A 203 8.68 6.13 11.45
N LEU A 204 10.01 6.03 11.56
CA LEU A 204 10.64 5.23 12.61
C LEU A 204 10.46 5.85 14.01
N GLU A 205 10.44 7.18 14.12
CA GLU A 205 10.08 7.87 15.37
C GLU A 205 8.66 7.53 15.81
N VAL A 206 7.69 7.62 14.91
CA VAL A 206 6.29 7.30 15.20
C VAL A 206 6.13 5.82 15.57
N MET A 207 6.77 4.90 14.86
CA MET A 207 6.71 3.46 15.15
C MET A 207 7.35 3.08 16.49
N ARG A 208 8.34 3.84 16.97
CA ARG A 208 8.94 3.64 18.31
C ARG A 208 8.02 4.09 19.44
N ASN A 209 7.17 5.08 19.19
CA ASN A 209 6.25 5.59 20.19
C ASN A 209 5.09 4.61 20.39
N LYS A 210 5.00 4.02 21.59
CA LYS A 210 3.98 3.03 21.93
C LYS A 210 2.55 3.58 21.86
N SER A 211 2.36 4.87 22.11
CA SER A 211 1.06 5.54 21.96
C SER A 211 0.53 5.45 20.53
N ASN A 212 1.43 5.31 19.55
CA ASN A 212 1.12 5.27 18.12
C ASN A 212 1.02 3.85 17.56
N SER A 213 1.01 2.82 18.42
CA SER A 213 0.88 1.41 18.01
C SER A 213 -0.37 1.08 17.18
N LYS A 214 -1.36 1.98 17.17
CA LYS A 214 -2.60 1.86 16.38
C LYS A 214 -2.51 2.46 14.98
N VAL A 215 -1.53 3.32 14.69
CA VAL A 215 -1.39 4.00 13.39
C VAL A 215 -1.00 2.97 12.34
N GLN A 216 -1.97 2.49 11.55
CA GLN A 216 -1.73 1.42 10.57
C GLN A 216 -1.11 1.96 9.29
N SER A 217 -1.54 3.15 8.88
CA SER A 217 -1.07 3.82 7.66
C SER A 217 0.44 4.02 7.61
N VAL A 218 1.13 4.08 8.76
CA VAL A 218 2.61 4.15 8.81
C VAL A 218 3.25 2.94 8.12
N TYR A 219 2.65 1.75 8.24
CA TYR A 219 3.11 0.53 7.60
C TYR A 219 2.86 0.54 6.09
N ASP A 220 1.77 1.16 5.65
CA ASP A 220 1.49 1.33 4.22
C ASP A 220 2.42 2.37 3.60
N ALA A 221 2.70 3.48 4.29
CA ALA A 221 3.65 4.50 3.86
C ALA A 221 5.04 3.91 3.65
N ILE A 222 5.63 3.27 4.66
CA ILE A 222 6.94 2.62 4.52
C ILE A 222 6.93 1.50 3.48
N ARG A 223 5.81 0.78 3.30
CA ARG A 223 5.69 -0.25 2.26
C ARG A 223 5.79 0.35 0.87
N VAL A 224 5.12 1.47 0.62
CA VAL A 224 5.16 2.20 -0.66
C VAL A 224 6.55 2.78 -0.91
N LEU A 225 7.16 3.42 0.10
CA LEU A 225 8.54 3.92 -0.01
C LEU A 225 9.56 2.81 -0.33
N LEU A 226 9.33 1.60 0.18
CA LEU A 226 10.18 0.42 -0.08
C LEU A 226 9.80 -0.36 -1.35
N THR A 227 8.82 0.10 -2.13
CA THR A 227 8.41 -0.54 -3.39
C THR A 227 8.87 0.33 -4.56
N PRO A 228 9.70 -0.18 -5.47
CA PRO A 228 10.09 0.56 -6.66
C PRO A 228 8.88 0.63 -7.61
N ASP A 229 8.58 1.83 -8.11
CA ASP A 229 7.54 1.99 -9.14
C ASP A 229 8.14 1.81 -10.55
N ASP A 230 9.40 2.20 -10.74
CA ASP A 230 10.19 1.89 -11.94
C ASP A 230 11.36 0.95 -11.58
N ASN A 231 11.25 -0.31 -11.99
CA ASN A 231 12.31 -1.33 -11.81
C ASN A 231 13.63 -1.00 -12.54
N ARG A 232 13.69 0.08 -13.33
CA ARG A 232 14.92 0.58 -13.94
C ARG A 232 15.74 1.46 -12.98
N VAL A 233 15.11 2.02 -11.95
CA VAL A 233 15.75 2.93 -10.98
C VAL A 233 16.06 2.16 -9.69
N VAL A 234 17.06 1.28 -9.77
CA VAL A 234 17.44 0.40 -8.63
C VAL A 234 18.14 1.19 -7.52
N ALA A 235 18.81 2.31 -7.85
CA ALA A 235 19.67 3.05 -6.93
C ALA A 235 18.89 3.77 -5.81
N SER A 236 17.77 4.44 -6.14
CA SER A 236 16.96 5.16 -5.14
C SER A 236 16.36 4.18 -4.13
N GLN A 237 15.90 3.01 -4.58
CA GLN A 237 15.35 1.99 -3.70
C GLN A 237 16.38 1.44 -2.71
N GLU A 238 17.61 1.20 -3.18
CA GLU A 238 18.70 0.78 -2.29
C GLU A 238 19.07 1.84 -1.26
N GLU A 239 18.98 3.13 -1.62
CA GLU A 239 19.21 4.25 -0.71
C GLU A 239 18.14 4.35 0.39
N ILE A 240 16.86 4.22 0.04
CA ILE A 240 15.77 4.20 1.02
C ILE A 240 15.93 3.01 1.97
N CYS A 241 16.19 1.80 1.44
CA CYS A 241 16.45 0.61 2.25
C CYS A 241 17.63 0.82 3.20
N ARG A 242 18.72 1.43 2.72
CA ARG A 242 19.91 1.73 3.53
C ARG A 242 19.57 2.72 4.63
N SER A 243 18.92 3.84 4.31
CA SER A 243 18.53 4.86 5.28
C SER A 243 17.66 4.28 6.40
N ILE A 244 16.62 3.51 6.04
CA ILE A 244 15.78 2.84 7.04
C ILE A 244 16.58 1.88 7.91
N SER A 245 17.52 1.13 7.32
CA SER A 245 18.32 0.15 8.06
C SER A 245 19.32 0.81 9.01
N GLU A 246 20.01 1.86 8.55
CA GLU A 246 20.97 2.66 9.34
C GLU A 246 20.28 3.41 10.48
N ASN A 247 19.04 3.86 10.25
CA ASN A 247 18.20 4.47 11.27
C ASN A 247 17.52 3.44 12.19
N GLY A 248 17.90 2.16 12.17
CA GLY A 248 17.43 1.14 13.11
C GLY A 248 16.06 0.54 12.80
N GLY A 249 15.57 0.66 11.56
CA GLY A 249 14.27 0.16 11.15
C GLY A 249 14.08 -1.36 11.33
N ILE A 250 15.15 -2.15 11.23
CA ILE A 250 15.10 -3.60 11.50
C ILE A 250 14.73 -3.88 12.97
N ASP A 251 15.36 -3.18 13.91
CA ASP A 251 15.06 -3.33 15.35
C ASP A 251 13.61 -2.94 15.66
N VAL A 252 13.16 -1.81 15.09
CA VAL A 252 11.78 -1.34 15.24
C VAL A 252 10.79 -2.37 14.71
N LEU A 253 10.97 -2.88 13.49
CA LEU A 253 10.08 -3.86 12.88
C LEU A 253 10.05 -5.20 13.65
N LEU A 254 11.19 -5.67 14.15
CA LEU A 254 11.26 -6.88 14.98
C LEU A 254 10.55 -6.72 16.33
N LYS A 255 10.61 -5.53 16.94
CA LYS A 255 9.81 -5.20 18.14
C LYS A 255 8.32 -5.19 17.81
N CYS A 256 7.92 -4.58 16.69
CA CYS A 256 6.53 -4.58 16.23
C CYS A 256 6.00 -6.01 15.96
N ILE A 257 6.84 -6.94 15.48
CA ILE A 257 6.49 -8.37 15.35
C ILE A 257 6.13 -9.00 16.70
N ASP A 258 6.97 -8.78 17.72
CA ASP A 258 6.72 -9.31 19.07
C ASP A 258 5.42 -8.76 19.66
N GLU A 259 5.19 -7.45 19.52
CA GLU A 259 4.00 -6.74 20.01
C GLU A 259 2.73 -7.18 19.25
N ALA A 260 2.78 -7.23 17.92
CA ALA A 260 1.67 -7.69 17.09
C ALA A 260 1.26 -9.13 17.44
N GLY A 261 2.25 -9.98 17.75
CA GLY A 261 1.98 -11.33 18.25
C GLY A 261 1.27 -11.35 19.61
N VAL A 262 1.64 -10.47 20.55
CA VAL A 262 0.97 -10.38 21.86
C VAL A 262 -0.46 -9.88 21.70
N GLN A 263 -0.65 -8.85 20.87
CA GLN A 263 -1.93 -8.21 20.61
C GLN A 263 -2.84 -9.03 19.67
N LYS A 264 -2.31 -10.10 19.06
CA LYS A 264 -2.96 -10.86 17.98
C LYS A 264 -3.39 -9.98 16.80
N ASN A 265 -2.63 -8.92 16.51
CA ASN A 265 -2.88 -8.04 15.37
C ASN A 265 -2.24 -8.61 14.10
N LYS A 266 -3.04 -9.36 13.32
CA LYS A 266 -2.58 -9.99 12.08
C LYS A 266 -2.18 -8.99 10.99
N VAL A 267 -2.75 -7.79 10.98
CA VAL A 267 -2.48 -6.77 9.96
C VAL A 267 -1.04 -6.27 10.11
N ILE A 268 -0.69 -5.80 11.31
CA ILE A 268 0.69 -5.38 11.63
C ILE A 268 1.66 -6.54 11.45
N ALA A 269 1.33 -7.74 11.95
CA ALA A 269 2.21 -8.91 11.85
C ALA A 269 2.63 -9.19 10.40
N LYS A 270 1.65 -9.20 9.47
CA LYS A 270 1.90 -9.39 8.05
C LYS A 270 2.71 -8.24 7.46
N SER A 271 2.34 -7.00 7.76
CA SER A 271 3.04 -5.82 7.26
C SER A 271 4.52 -5.83 7.67
N CYS A 272 4.83 -6.13 8.94
CA CYS A 272 6.21 -6.21 9.41
C CYS A 272 7.01 -7.31 8.72
N CYS A 273 6.46 -8.52 8.54
CA CYS A 273 7.13 -9.60 7.81
C CYS A 273 7.41 -9.21 6.35
N SER A 274 6.45 -8.55 5.70
CA SER A 274 6.60 -8.06 4.32
C SER A 274 7.69 -6.98 4.21
N LEU A 275 7.71 -6.02 5.13
CA LEU A 275 8.71 -4.95 5.18
C LEU A 275 10.12 -5.48 5.46
N LEU A 276 10.26 -6.39 6.43
CA LEU A 276 11.52 -7.07 6.69
C LEU A 276 12.00 -7.87 5.46
N SER A 277 11.07 -8.43 4.67
CA SER A 277 11.43 -9.16 3.44
C SER A 277 12.01 -8.24 2.38
N LYS A 278 11.49 -7.01 2.26
CA LYS A 278 12.05 -5.98 1.37
C LYS A 278 13.44 -5.54 1.83
N LEU A 279 13.60 -5.25 3.13
CA LEU A 279 14.90 -4.87 3.69
C LEU A 279 15.94 -6.00 3.57
N ALA A 280 15.51 -7.25 3.69
CA ALA A 280 16.35 -8.45 3.53
C ALA A 280 16.80 -8.72 2.08
N GLY A 281 16.55 -7.80 1.14
CA GLY A 281 17.18 -7.82 -0.19
C GLY A 281 18.70 -7.73 -0.15
N SER A 282 19.27 -7.08 0.88
CA SER A 282 20.72 -6.99 1.13
C SER A 282 21.18 -8.07 2.11
N ASP A 283 22.32 -8.72 1.82
CA ASP A 283 22.91 -9.74 2.69
C ASP A 283 23.32 -9.16 4.06
N ALA A 284 23.70 -7.89 4.13
CA ALA A 284 23.97 -7.21 5.40
C ALA A 284 22.71 -7.13 6.29
N ASN A 285 21.56 -6.82 5.68
CA ASN A 285 20.29 -6.76 6.39
C ASN A 285 19.79 -8.14 6.81
N LYS A 286 20.01 -9.18 5.99
CA LYS A 286 19.74 -10.57 6.41
C LYS A 286 20.53 -10.91 7.67
N ALA A 287 21.84 -10.64 7.67
CA ALA A 287 22.69 -10.90 8.82
C ALA A 287 22.20 -10.14 10.06
N ASN A 288 21.84 -8.86 9.91
CA ASN A 288 21.31 -8.05 11.01
C ASN A 288 20.00 -8.63 11.59
N ILE A 289 19.04 -9.03 10.75
CA ILE A 289 17.80 -9.68 11.19
C ILE A 289 18.09 -10.96 11.99
N ILE A 290 19.05 -11.78 11.52
CA ILE A 290 19.42 -13.04 12.17
C ILE A 290 20.21 -12.83 13.47
N GLN A 291 21.02 -11.76 13.56
CA GLN A 291 21.74 -11.38 14.78
C GLN A 291 20.79 -10.88 15.88
N GLN A 292 19.62 -10.35 15.50
CA GLN A 292 18.58 -9.89 16.43
C GLN A 292 17.50 -10.96 16.70
N ASP A 293 17.86 -12.25 16.61
CA ASP A 293 16.97 -13.39 16.86
C ASP A 293 15.69 -13.39 16.01
N GLY A 294 15.77 -12.86 14.77
CA GLY A 294 14.63 -12.77 13.88
C GLY A 294 13.92 -14.11 13.67
N PHE A 295 14.68 -15.21 13.55
CA PHE A 295 14.11 -16.55 13.42
C PHE A 295 13.24 -16.97 14.62
N ASP A 296 13.76 -16.84 15.84
CA ASP A 296 13.02 -17.15 17.06
C ASP A 296 11.74 -16.30 17.17
N LYS A 297 11.83 -15.01 16.82
CA LYS A 297 10.67 -14.10 16.79
C LYS A 297 9.61 -14.52 15.77
N PHE A 298 10.00 -14.90 14.56
CA PHE A 298 9.04 -15.34 13.54
C PHE A 298 8.42 -16.70 13.87
N LEU A 299 9.16 -17.64 14.47
CA LEU A 299 8.58 -18.91 14.94
C LEU A 299 7.56 -18.69 16.06
N LYS A 300 7.89 -17.81 17.02
CA LYS A 300 6.96 -17.41 18.08
C LYS A 300 5.70 -16.75 17.50
N LEU A 301 5.86 -15.91 16.47
CA LEU A 301 4.73 -15.32 15.75
C LEU A 301 3.88 -16.40 15.06
N ALA A 302 4.49 -17.32 14.33
CA ALA A 302 3.78 -18.42 13.65
C ALA A 302 3.01 -19.31 14.64
N SER A 303 3.58 -19.59 15.81
CA SER A 303 2.89 -20.33 16.88
C SER A 303 1.64 -19.59 17.38
N ARG A 304 1.76 -18.28 17.63
CA ARG A 304 0.64 -17.43 18.08
C ARG A 304 -0.49 -17.32 17.05
N PHE A 305 -0.16 -17.38 15.76
CA PHE A 305 -1.11 -17.33 14.64
C PHE A 305 -1.24 -18.68 13.92
N SER A 306 -1.11 -19.78 14.64
CA SER A 306 -1.13 -21.14 14.05
C SER A 306 -2.42 -21.50 13.32
N GLU A 307 -3.52 -20.78 13.57
CA GLU A 307 -4.81 -20.93 12.86
C GLU A 307 -4.99 -19.97 11.67
N ASP A 308 -4.12 -18.97 11.51
CA ASP A 308 -4.23 -17.98 10.42
C ASP A 308 -3.18 -18.26 9.33
N PRO A 309 -3.55 -18.92 8.23
CA PRO A 309 -2.59 -19.27 7.18
C PRO A 309 -1.99 -18.03 6.52
N SER A 310 -2.63 -16.85 6.58
CA SER A 310 -2.11 -15.64 5.96
C SER A 310 -0.90 -15.06 6.69
N VAL A 311 -0.84 -15.20 8.02
CA VAL A 311 0.34 -14.79 8.81
C VAL A 311 1.47 -15.80 8.65
N ILE A 312 1.16 -17.10 8.67
CA ILE A 312 2.18 -18.15 8.49
C ILE A 312 2.81 -18.06 7.09
N GLN A 313 2.04 -17.68 6.06
CA GLN A 313 2.56 -17.40 4.72
C GLN A 313 3.63 -16.29 4.73
N GLU A 314 3.35 -15.17 5.40
CA GLU A 314 4.34 -14.07 5.51
C GLU A 314 5.58 -14.49 6.30
N VAL A 315 5.42 -15.30 7.36
CA VAL A 315 6.55 -15.88 8.09
C VAL A 315 7.40 -16.77 7.18
N MET A 316 6.78 -17.66 6.40
CA MET A 316 7.51 -18.49 5.44
C MET A 316 8.15 -17.66 4.32
N SER A 317 7.55 -16.52 3.95
CA SER A 317 8.10 -15.58 2.96
C SER A 317 9.39 -14.93 3.44
N ILE A 318 9.41 -14.35 4.64
CA ILE A 318 10.63 -13.75 5.19
C ILE A 318 11.74 -14.81 5.37
N VAL A 319 11.41 -16.02 5.82
CA VAL A 319 12.39 -17.10 5.96
C VAL A 319 12.93 -17.55 4.61
N GLN A 320 12.08 -17.63 3.58
CA GLN A 320 12.52 -17.88 2.21
C GLN A 320 13.54 -16.81 1.76
N VAL A 321 13.29 -15.52 2.03
CA VAL A 321 14.20 -14.43 1.64
C VAL A 321 15.52 -14.50 2.42
N LEU A 322 15.47 -14.71 3.73
CA LEU A 322 16.65 -14.82 4.59
C LEU A 322 17.55 -16.01 4.23
N THR A 323 16.97 -17.10 3.72
CA THR A 323 17.71 -18.32 3.34
C THR A 323 18.17 -18.31 1.88
N LEU A 324 17.72 -17.34 1.08
CA LEU A 324 18.10 -17.22 -0.33
C LEU A 324 19.60 -16.91 -0.47
N ARG A 325 20.32 -17.82 -1.14
CA ARG A 325 21.79 -17.79 -1.34
C ARG A 325 22.62 -17.86 -0.04
N SER A 326 22.00 -18.18 1.10
CA SER A 326 22.66 -18.22 2.41
C SER A 326 22.56 -19.61 3.05
N PRO A 327 23.47 -20.56 2.72
CA PRO A 327 23.40 -21.93 3.24
C PRO A 327 23.48 -22.01 4.76
N GLU A 328 24.25 -21.13 5.41
CA GLU A 328 24.33 -21.02 6.87
C GLU A 328 22.97 -20.67 7.50
N HIS A 329 22.25 -19.68 6.96
CA HIS A 329 20.93 -19.31 7.44
C HIS A 329 19.92 -20.43 7.23
N ALA A 330 20.02 -21.17 6.10
CA ALA A 330 19.18 -22.33 5.84
C ALA A 330 19.46 -23.50 6.82
N ALA A 331 20.72 -23.78 7.15
CA ALA A 331 21.09 -24.76 8.17
C ALA A 331 20.53 -24.37 9.55
N ARG A 332 20.71 -23.10 9.96
CA ARG A 332 20.16 -22.57 11.21
C ARG A 332 18.62 -22.64 11.23
N ALA A 333 17.96 -22.31 10.13
CA ALA A 333 16.50 -22.36 10.04
C ALA A 333 15.96 -23.79 10.23
N VAL A 334 16.57 -24.79 9.60
CA VAL A 334 16.14 -26.19 9.81
C VAL A 334 16.41 -26.64 11.25
N ALA A 335 17.55 -26.29 11.83
CA ALA A 335 17.86 -26.60 13.23
C ALA A 335 16.86 -25.99 14.23
N LEU A 336 16.27 -24.84 13.91
CA LEU A 336 15.22 -24.18 14.72
C LEU A 336 13.81 -24.72 14.48
N GLY A 337 13.61 -25.62 13.50
CA GLY A 337 12.31 -26.26 13.25
C GLY A 337 11.45 -25.62 12.14
N TYR A 338 12.01 -24.79 11.26
CA TYR A 338 11.25 -24.26 10.11
C TYR A 338 10.83 -25.34 9.10
N GLY A 339 11.56 -26.45 9.04
CA GLY A 339 11.15 -27.65 8.31
C GLY A 339 9.82 -28.20 8.83
N ASN A 340 9.74 -28.41 10.15
CA ASN A 340 8.52 -28.88 10.80
C ASN A 340 7.38 -27.88 10.65
N LEU A 341 7.64 -26.58 10.75
CA LEU A 341 6.63 -25.54 10.48
C LEU A 341 6.05 -25.70 9.07
N ALA A 342 6.89 -25.86 8.04
CA ALA A 342 6.42 -26.04 6.67
C ALA A 342 5.54 -27.28 6.53
N ILE A 343 6.00 -28.42 7.04
CA ILE A 343 5.31 -29.71 6.99
C ILE A 343 3.94 -29.64 7.69
N GLN A 344 3.92 -29.14 8.92
CA GLN A 344 2.68 -28.99 9.70
C GLN A 344 1.70 -28.04 9.02
N THR A 345 2.20 -26.93 8.48
CA THR A 345 1.37 -25.95 7.75
C THR A 345 0.78 -26.57 6.48
N MET A 346 1.57 -27.33 5.72
CA MET A 346 1.09 -28.01 4.51
C MET A 346 0.03 -29.06 4.82
N GLN A 347 0.15 -29.77 5.95
CA GLN A 347 -0.84 -30.74 6.42
C GLN A 347 -2.13 -30.07 6.89
N LYS A 348 -2.00 -28.94 7.61
CA LYS A 348 -3.12 -28.21 8.19
C LYS A 348 -3.95 -27.44 7.16
N PHE A 349 -3.30 -26.89 6.14
CA PHE A 349 -3.97 -26.08 5.10
C PHE A 349 -3.82 -26.68 3.69
N PRO A 350 -4.26 -27.93 3.46
CA PRO A 350 -4.04 -28.65 2.21
C PRO A 350 -4.76 -28.01 1.02
N SER A 351 -5.87 -27.30 1.26
CA SER A 351 -6.68 -26.64 0.23
C SER A 351 -6.19 -25.23 -0.14
N SER A 352 -5.27 -24.64 0.62
CA SER A 352 -4.78 -23.29 0.37
C SER A 352 -3.62 -23.30 -0.62
N ALA A 353 -3.90 -23.05 -1.90
CA ALA A 353 -2.89 -23.05 -2.96
C ALA A 353 -1.72 -22.09 -2.66
N LEU A 354 -2.00 -20.90 -2.11
CA LEU A 354 -0.97 -19.93 -1.75
C LEU A 354 -0.06 -20.44 -0.63
N THR A 355 -0.64 -21.04 0.42
CA THR A 355 0.12 -21.63 1.53
C THR A 355 1.01 -22.77 1.06
N GLN A 356 0.48 -23.67 0.21
CA GLN A 356 1.25 -24.77 -0.34
C GLN A 356 2.41 -24.28 -1.22
N LYS A 357 2.15 -23.28 -2.07
CA LYS A 357 3.18 -22.66 -2.91
C LYS A 357 4.29 -22.05 -2.06
N GLN A 358 3.92 -21.29 -1.03
CA GLN A 358 4.89 -20.61 -0.15
C GLN A 358 5.75 -21.60 0.63
N ALA A 359 5.17 -22.70 1.12
CA ALA A 359 5.91 -23.78 1.76
C ALA A 359 6.93 -24.40 0.79
N CYS A 360 6.54 -24.69 -0.46
CA CYS A 360 7.46 -25.24 -1.47
C CYS A 360 8.64 -24.28 -1.75
N LEU A 361 8.38 -22.98 -1.86
CA LEU A 361 9.42 -21.97 -2.09
C LEU A 361 10.41 -21.87 -0.92
N MET A 362 9.91 -21.90 0.32
CA MET A 362 10.78 -21.90 1.50
C MET A 362 11.62 -23.19 1.57
N ILE A 363 10.99 -24.36 1.43
CA ILE A 363 11.67 -25.67 1.47
C ILE A 363 12.79 -25.73 0.43
N ARG A 364 12.53 -25.28 -0.80
CA ARG A 364 13.54 -25.19 -1.86
C ARG A 364 14.80 -24.46 -1.39
N ASN A 365 14.64 -23.28 -0.80
CA ASN A 365 15.78 -22.49 -0.32
C ASN A 365 16.49 -23.14 0.87
N LEU A 366 15.76 -23.84 1.75
CA LEU A 366 16.35 -24.57 2.86
C LEU A 366 17.28 -25.70 2.41
N VAL A 367 17.05 -26.31 1.25
CA VAL A 367 17.70 -27.56 0.84
C VAL A 367 18.66 -27.46 -0.34
N VAL A 368 18.51 -26.46 -1.22
CA VAL A 368 19.26 -26.38 -2.50
C VAL A 368 20.78 -26.46 -2.34
N ARG A 369 21.34 -25.95 -1.24
CA ARG A 369 22.78 -26.00 -0.93
C ARG A 369 23.09 -26.61 0.45
N ASN A 370 22.21 -27.47 0.98
CA ASN A 370 22.38 -28.12 2.28
C ASN A 370 21.98 -29.62 2.21
N PRO A 371 22.93 -30.53 1.95
CA PRO A 371 22.67 -31.97 1.90
C PRO A 371 22.08 -32.56 3.18
N GLU A 372 22.49 -32.05 4.35
CA GLU A 372 21.98 -32.45 5.65
C GLU A 372 20.49 -32.09 5.78
N ASN A 373 20.12 -30.85 5.41
CA ASN A 373 18.73 -30.41 5.41
C ASN A 373 17.85 -31.25 4.48
N ARG A 374 18.35 -31.67 3.31
CA ARG A 374 17.63 -32.59 2.42
C ARG A 374 17.26 -33.87 3.16
N THR A 375 18.27 -34.48 3.79
CA THR A 375 18.10 -35.74 4.54
C THR A 375 17.08 -35.59 5.66
N ILE A 376 17.18 -34.51 6.46
CA ILE A 376 16.25 -34.23 7.55
C ILE A 376 14.81 -34.12 7.02
N LEU A 377 14.56 -33.23 6.05
CA LEU A 377 13.19 -32.99 5.59
C LEU A 377 12.59 -34.17 4.82
N LEU A 378 13.41 -34.96 4.10
CA LEU A 378 12.95 -36.19 3.46
C LEU A 378 12.52 -37.23 4.50
N ASN A 379 13.30 -37.41 5.56
CA ASN A 379 12.96 -38.32 6.66
C ASN A 379 11.67 -37.90 7.39
N GLU A 380 11.38 -36.59 7.42
CA GLU A 380 10.12 -36.05 7.96
C GLU A 380 8.92 -36.14 6.99
N GLY A 381 9.13 -36.70 5.79
CA GLY A 381 8.05 -36.99 4.84
C GLY A 381 7.61 -35.80 3.97
N VAL A 382 8.46 -34.78 3.82
CA VAL A 382 8.14 -33.57 3.03
C VAL A 382 7.79 -33.87 1.57
N GLU A 383 8.42 -34.91 0.98
CA GLU A 383 8.22 -35.28 -0.42
C GLU A 383 6.74 -35.53 -0.76
N LYS A 384 6.07 -36.34 0.07
CA LYS A 384 4.66 -36.72 -0.15
C LYS A 384 3.75 -35.49 -0.15
N LEU A 385 4.06 -34.51 0.70
CA LEU A 385 3.30 -33.26 0.79
C LEU A 385 3.52 -32.38 -0.43
N ILE A 386 4.76 -32.22 -0.89
CA ILE A 386 5.07 -31.42 -2.09
C ILE A 386 4.44 -32.05 -3.34
N ARG A 387 4.51 -33.38 -3.49
CA ARG A 387 3.84 -34.07 -4.61
C ARG A 387 2.33 -33.89 -4.58
N LYS A 388 1.71 -33.98 -3.39
CA LYS A 388 0.27 -33.72 -3.23
C LYS A 388 -0.08 -32.27 -3.60
N ALA A 389 0.70 -31.30 -3.15
CA ALA A 389 0.51 -29.89 -3.50
C ALA A 389 0.61 -29.66 -5.02
N LYS A 390 1.62 -30.26 -5.68
CA LYS A 390 1.84 -30.20 -7.13
C LYS A 390 0.64 -30.76 -7.92
N ALA A 391 0.05 -31.86 -7.43
CA ALA A 391 -1.07 -32.52 -8.08
C ALA A 391 -2.40 -31.76 -7.93
N ILE A 392 -2.67 -31.21 -6.75
CA ILE A 392 -3.94 -30.53 -6.45
C ILE A 392 -3.95 -29.10 -7.00
N HIS A 393 -2.85 -28.37 -6.89
CA HIS A 393 -2.81 -26.92 -7.12
C HIS A 393 -1.98 -26.56 -8.34
N GLY A 394 -2.64 -26.15 -9.43
CA GLY A 394 -1.95 -25.74 -10.67
C GLY A 394 -0.90 -24.64 -10.46
N SER A 395 -1.18 -23.67 -9.57
CA SER A 395 -0.26 -22.57 -9.23
C SER A 395 0.99 -23.01 -8.45
N CYS A 396 1.01 -24.22 -7.90
CA CYS A 396 2.15 -24.77 -7.17
C CYS A 396 3.14 -25.51 -8.08
N LYS A 397 2.76 -25.88 -9.31
CA LYS A 397 3.53 -26.80 -10.15
C LYS A 397 5.01 -26.43 -10.28
N ALA A 398 5.32 -25.19 -10.62
CA ALA A 398 6.70 -24.72 -10.78
C ALA A 398 7.48 -24.79 -9.44
N ALA A 399 6.93 -24.20 -8.38
CA ALA A 399 7.58 -24.16 -7.07
C ALA A 399 7.80 -25.57 -6.47
N ALA A 400 6.81 -26.46 -6.62
CA ALA A 400 6.90 -27.84 -6.14
C ALA A 400 7.92 -28.65 -6.95
N THR A 401 7.97 -28.47 -8.27
CA THR A 401 8.95 -29.14 -9.14
C THR A 401 10.37 -28.72 -8.79
N ASP A 402 10.60 -27.41 -8.61
CA ASP A 402 11.89 -26.87 -8.17
C ASP A 402 12.29 -27.41 -6.79
N ALA A 403 11.36 -27.48 -5.83
CA ALA A 403 11.63 -28.02 -4.50
C ALA A 403 11.99 -29.51 -4.53
N LEU A 404 11.27 -30.33 -5.30
CA LEU A 404 11.57 -31.77 -5.47
C LEU A 404 12.94 -31.99 -6.13
N ARG A 405 13.29 -31.18 -7.14
CA ARG A 405 14.61 -31.21 -7.77
C ARG A 405 15.70 -30.87 -6.75
N ASP A 406 15.53 -29.78 -6.00
CA ASP A 406 16.53 -29.30 -5.06
C ASP A 406 16.65 -30.19 -3.80
N LEU A 407 15.62 -31.02 -3.52
CA LEU A 407 15.66 -32.14 -2.57
C LEU A 407 16.51 -33.33 -3.05
N GLY A 408 16.83 -33.41 -4.35
CA GLY A 408 17.62 -34.49 -4.95
C GLY A 408 16.79 -35.70 -5.40
N LEU A 409 15.50 -35.52 -5.70
CA LEU A 409 14.63 -36.60 -6.17
C LEU A 409 14.65 -36.70 -7.69
N ASP A 410 15.11 -37.79 -8.28
CA ASP A 410 15.28 -37.93 -9.73
C ASP A 410 13.97 -37.85 -10.53
N ASN A 411 12.86 -38.30 -9.95
CA ASN A 411 11.52 -38.28 -10.54
C ASN A 411 10.72 -37.03 -10.13
N TYR A 412 11.39 -35.87 -10.00
CA TYR A 412 10.76 -34.61 -9.59
C TYR A 412 9.67 -34.11 -10.56
N ASN A 413 9.73 -34.51 -11.84
CA ASN A 413 8.72 -34.17 -12.85
C ASN A 413 7.45 -35.06 -12.79
N ALA A 414 7.50 -36.19 -12.09
CA ALA A 414 6.36 -37.10 -11.96
C ALA A 414 5.15 -36.50 -11.24
#